data_AF-A0A293N1S3-F1
#
_entry.id   AF-A0A293N1S3-F1
#
_cell.length_a   1.000
_cell.length_b   1.000
_cell.length_c   1.000
_cell.angle_alpha   90.00
_cell.angle_beta   90.00
_cell.angle_gamma   90.00
#
_symmetry.space_group_name_H-M   'P 1'
#
loop_
_entity.id
_entity.type
_entity.pdbx_description
1 polymer ?
#
loop_
_entity_poly.entity_id
_entity_poly.type
_entity_poly.pdbx_seq_one_letter_code
_entity_poly.pdbx_strand_id
1 'polypeptide(L)'
;MGGDIRLKVNTRRAYGKKRKRAWNKGTASRAPSLPSISLPESEDSLPRSLPELPEEEQPSVSATIVDRIDTAYLTESEEAQIAENARLAKDGLASTSATRRKFSLLGVCHETDAVSCGSQFVIVDIASLNELMCSVLCGSCGASGSLIFDTSDRSYGLATKIGMKCTSCGAERKTWTSRRTKGEGTITPFEVNVRAIKAIQSIGKGVTALNDFCATMNLTHQALHHKTFQHHLTRTKDACMAAALQSEQRSVEIIKKLYEEFDSPPGNIDVIYDGTWMTRGRRSHIGVGCIVELCTGLVIDHVVLSNFCLGCVVGPGEDDETYAVWKEQH
;
A
#
# COMPACT_ATOMS: atom_id res chain seq x y z
N MET A 1 -14.67 -13.00 -43.31
CA MET A 1 -14.50 -12.72 -41.86
C MET A 1 -14.65 -11.23 -41.64
N GLY A 2 -15.84 -10.80 -41.24
CA GLY A 2 -16.14 -9.39 -40.97
C GLY A 2 -15.57 -8.99 -39.61
N GLY A 3 -14.73 -7.95 -39.59
CA GLY A 3 -14.15 -7.43 -38.36
C GLY A 3 -15.13 -6.56 -37.58
N ASP A 4 -15.15 -6.74 -36.26
CA ASP A 4 -16.02 -6.02 -35.34
C ASP A 4 -15.79 -4.49 -35.42
N ILE A 5 -16.88 -3.75 -35.65
CA ILE A 5 -16.95 -2.30 -35.88
C ILE A 5 -16.73 -1.50 -34.58
N ARG A 6 -16.80 -2.14 -33.41
CA ARG A 6 -16.65 -1.47 -32.10
C ARG A 6 -15.20 -1.16 -31.69
N LEU A 7 -14.20 -1.68 -32.40
CA LEU A 7 -12.79 -1.46 -32.08
C LEU A 7 -12.23 -0.25 -32.86
N LYS A 8 -11.86 0.82 -32.12
CA LYS A 8 -11.15 1.98 -32.68
C LYS A 8 -9.85 1.52 -33.38
N VAL A 9 -9.52 2.15 -34.52
CA VAL A 9 -8.39 1.75 -35.39
C VAL A 9 -7.05 1.59 -34.63
N ASN A 10 -6.84 2.36 -33.56
CA ASN A 10 -5.60 2.35 -32.79
C ASN A 10 -5.47 1.18 -31.79
N THR A 11 -6.56 0.49 -31.42
CA THR A 11 -6.49 -0.70 -30.55
C THR A 11 -6.23 -1.99 -31.33
N ARG A 12 -6.30 -1.98 -32.68
CA ARG A 12 -6.00 -3.15 -33.52
C ARG A 12 -4.50 -3.50 -33.61
N ARG A 13 -3.59 -2.69 -33.05
CA ARG A 13 -2.12 -2.84 -33.23
C ARG A 13 -1.32 -3.22 -31.97
N ALA A 14 -1.96 -3.57 -30.85
CA ALA A 14 -1.25 -3.72 -29.57
C ALA A 14 -0.79 -5.14 -29.20
N TYR A 15 -1.17 -6.20 -29.94
CA TYR A 15 -0.78 -7.57 -29.61
C TYR A 15 0.09 -8.20 -30.71
N GLY A 16 1.34 -8.55 -30.37
CA GLY A 16 2.08 -9.56 -31.15
C GLY A 16 3.35 -9.15 -31.91
N LYS A 17 4.09 -8.10 -31.53
CA LYS A 17 5.48 -7.93 -32.03
C LYS A 17 6.50 -7.88 -30.89
N LYS A 18 7.04 -9.06 -30.55
CA LYS A 18 8.33 -9.18 -29.85
C LYS A 18 9.39 -8.46 -30.69
N ARG A 19 9.84 -7.27 -30.29
CA ARG A 19 11.07 -6.68 -30.84
C ARG A 19 12.23 -7.58 -30.39
N LYS A 20 12.74 -8.43 -31.28
CA LYS A 20 14.05 -9.06 -31.10
C LYS A 20 15.08 -7.94 -30.95
N ARG A 21 15.77 -7.87 -29.81
CA ARG A 21 16.91 -6.96 -29.62
C ARG A 21 18.02 -7.39 -30.57
N ALA A 22 18.56 -6.46 -31.37
CA ALA A 22 19.78 -6.70 -32.12
C ALA A 22 20.94 -6.79 -31.12
N TRP A 23 21.64 -7.93 -31.14
CA TRP A 23 22.89 -8.13 -30.43
C TRP A 23 23.98 -7.37 -31.20
N ASN A 24 24.37 -6.18 -30.73
CA ASN A 24 25.50 -5.47 -31.33
C ASN A 24 26.80 -6.18 -30.94
N LYS A 25 27.43 -6.81 -31.93
CA LYS A 25 28.86 -7.15 -31.92
C LYS A 25 29.67 -5.86 -31.97
N GLY A 26 30.87 -5.91 -31.39
CA GLY A 26 31.58 -4.77 -30.84
C GLY A 26 32.06 -3.71 -31.83
N THR A 27 32.22 -2.51 -31.29
CA THR A 27 33.17 -1.49 -31.76
C THR A 27 33.74 -0.79 -30.52
N ALA A 28 35.06 -0.77 -30.43
CA ALA A 28 35.82 -0.15 -29.37
C ALA A 28 35.83 1.40 -29.46
N SER A 29 36.11 2.02 -28.33
CA SER A 29 36.54 3.42 -28.12
C SER A 29 35.50 4.54 -28.34
N ARG A 30 35.09 5.21 -27.23
CA ARG A 30 35.51 6.57 -26.83
C ARG A 30 34.61 7.04 -25.68
N ALA A 31 35.19 7.33 -24.52
CA ALA A 31 34.45 7.87 -23.38
C ALA A 31 33.94 9.30 -23.70
N PRO A 32 32.70 9.68 -23.36
CA PRO A 32 32.27 11.06 -23.42
C PRO A 32 32.83 11.83 -22.22
N SER A 33 33.57 12.91 -22.49
CA SER A 33 34.05 13.87 -21.51
C SER A 33 32.88 14.60 -20.84
N LEU A 34 32.96 14.78 -19.51
CA LEU A 34 32.08 15.64 -18.73
C LEU A 34 32.24 17.11 -19.17
N PRO A 35 31.17 17.92 -19.21
CA PRO A 35 31.29 19.35 -19.47
C PRO A 35 31.92 20.07 -18.28
N SER A 36 32.90 20.92 -18.59
CA SER A 36 33.58 21.81 -17.64
C SER A 36 32.67 22.94 -17.17
N ILE A 37 32.48 23.06 -15.86
CA ILE A 37 31.84 24.22 -15.23
C ILE A 37 32.87 25.35 -15.17
N SER A 38 32.60 26.44 -15.88
CA SER A 38 33.34 27.70 -15.78
C SER A 38 32.86 28.49 -14.55
N LEU A 39 33.78 28.79 -13.63
CA LEU A 39 33.57 29.79 -12.57
C LEU A 39 33.62 31.19 -13.20
N PRO A 40 32.73 32.14 -12.82
CA PRO A 40 32.87 33.52 -13.26
C PRO A 40 34.04 34.21 -12.55
N GLU A 41 34.69 35.09 -13.32
CA GLU A 41 35.87 35.87 -12.97
C GLU A 41 35.60 36.87 -11.84
N SER A 42 36.65 37.11 -11.06
CA SER A 42 36.80 38.13 -10.03
C SER A 42 36.85 39.53 -10.62
N GLU A 43 35.98 40.43 -10.16
CA GLU A 43 36.28 41.87 -10.17
C GLU A 43 36.39 42.36 -8.72
N ASP A 44 37.62 42.74 -8.38
CA ASP A 44 38.02 43.44 -7.17
C ASP A 44 37.51 44.88 -7.24
N SER A 45 36.66 45.28 -6.28
CA SER A 45 36.56 46.67 -5.86
C SER A 45 35.95 46.77 -4.44
N LEU A 46 36.82 46.83 -3.44
CA LEU A 46 36.54 47.45 -2.12
C LEU A 46 36.68 48.98 -2.27
N PRO A 47 36.09 49.86 -1.41
CA PRO A 47 35.88 49.62 0.03
C PRO A 47 34.60 50.20 0.67
N ARG A 48 34.12 49.58 1.75
CA ARG A 48 33.47 50.32 2.84
C ARG A 48 33.54 49.53 4.15
N SER A 49 34.10 50.19 5.16
CA SER A 49 34.26 49.74 6.55
C SER A 49 32.98 49.15 7.15
N LEU A 50 33.11 47.93 7.72
CA LEU A 50 32.11 47.30 8.58
C LEU A 50 31.95 48.13 9.88
N PRO A 51 30.72 48.40 10.35
CA PRO A 51 30.49 48.96 11.68
C PRO A 51 30.79 47.91 12.76
N GLU A 52 31.49 48.30 13.81
CA GLU A 52 31.60 47.53 15.06
C GLU A 52 30.22 47.29 15.68
N LEU A 53 29.94 46.04 16.04
CA LEU A 53 28.76 45.67 16.84
C LEU A 53 29.08 45.83 18.34
N PRO A 54 28.17 46.38 19.15
CA PRO A 54 28.40 46.55 20.59
C PRO A 54 28.36 45.22 21.37
N GLU A 55 29.12 45.18 22.47
CA GLU A 55 29.14 44.11 23.48
C GLU A 55 27.79 43.91 24.20
N GLU A 56 27.62 42.71 24.75
CA GLU A 56 26.41 42.06 25.28
C GLU A 56 25.63 42.82 26.37
N GLU A 57 24.30 42.64 26.36
CA GLU A 57 23.50 42.46 27.59
C GLU A 57 22.67 41.17 27.46
N GLN A 58 22.82 40.26 28.43
CA GLN A 58 22.08 38.99 28.49
C GLN A 58 20.60 39.20 28.83
N PRO A 59 19.64 38.60 28.11
CA PRO A 59 18.27 38.50 28.58
C PRO A 59 18.04 37.21 29.39
N SER A 60 17.23 37.38 30.43
CA SER A 60 16.83 36.43 31.45
C SER A 60 16.20 35.13 30.92
N VAL A 61 16.64 34.02 31.52
CA VAL A 61 16.07 32.67 31.52
C VAL A 61 14.54 32.58 31.36
N SER A 62 14.07 31.88 30.33
CA SER A 62 12.79 31.20 30.37
C SER A 62 12.78 29.91 29.53
N ALA A 63 12.56 28.80 30.25
CA ALA A 63 12.21 27.44 29.86
C ALA A 63 12.52 26.97 28.42
N THR A 64 13.69 26.37 28.23
CA THR A 64 13.96 25.47 27.09
C THR A 64 13.89 24.03 27.58
N ILE A 65 13.07 23.20 26.92
CA ILE A 65 13.04 21.76 27.11
C ILE A 65 14.43 21.22 26.75
N VAL A 66 15.12 20.65 27.75
CA VAL A 66 16.47 20.10 27.62
C VAL A 66 16.36 18.63 27.21
N ASP A 67 16.18 18.35 25.93
CA ASP A 67 16.65 17.09 25.33
C ASP A 67 18.04 17.36 24.74
N ARG A 68 19.00 17.61 25.63
CA ARG A 68 20.41 17.58 25.25
C ARG A 68 20.78 16.10 25.21
N ILE A 69 20.99 15.54 24.02
CA ILE A 69 21.63 14.24 23.88
C ILE A 69 23.06 14.46 24.38
N ASP A 70 23.30 14.17 25.67
CA ASP A 70 24.63 14.13 26.22
C ASP A 70 25.37 13.00 25.52
N THR A 71 26.15 13.32 24.49
CA THR A 71 27.17 12.42 23.96
C THR A 71 28.20 12.20 25.06
N ALA A 72 27.96 11.21 25.90
CA ALA A 72 29.01 10.64 26.74
C ALA A 72 30.13 10.20 25.79
N TYR A 73 31.31 10.77 25.95
CA TYR A 73 32.50 10.33 25.21
C TYR A 73 32.84 8.93 25.72
N LEU A 74 32.54 7.92 24.90
CA LEU A 74 32.92 6.54 25.16
C LEU A 74 34.44 6.43 25.16
N THR A 75 34.98 5.62 26.05
CA THR A 75 36.40 5.24 25.99
C THR A 75 36.63 4.30 24.80
N GLU A 76 37.85 4.28 24.26
CA GLU A 76 38.21 3.36 23.16
C GLU A 76 37.90 1.88 23.49
N SER A 77 37.97 1.52 24.78
CA SER A 77 37.62 0.17 25.25
C SER A 77 36.12 -0.11 25.22
N GLU A 78 35.29 0.88 25.58
CA GLU A 78 33.83 0.76 25.52
C GLU A 78 33.36 0.71 24.06
N GLU A 79 33.93 1.55 23.19
CA GLU A 79 33.66 1.53 21.75
C GLU A 79 34.02 0.17 21.12
N ALA A 80 35.19 -0.39 21.49
CA ALA A 80 35.61 -1.70 21.01
C ALA A 80 34.68 -2.83 21.51
N GLN A 81 34.21 -2.75 22.75
CA GLN A 81 33.29 -3.74 23.31
C GLN A 81 31.93 -3.70 22.62
N ILE A 82 31.38 -2.49 22.40
CA ILE A 82 30.12 -2.28 21.67
C ILE A 82 30.26 -2.83 20.24
N ALA A 83 31.37 -2.54 19.57
CA ALA A 83 31.64 -3.03 18.21
C ALA A 83 31.70 -4.57 18.15
N GLU A 84 32.33 -5.23 19.14
CA GLU A 84 32.40 -6.68 19.19
C GLU A 84 31.03 -7.32 19.52
N ASN A 85 30.28 -6.75 20.47
CA ASN A 85 28.92 -7.21 20.79
C ASN A 85 28.01 -7.10 19.56
N ALA A 86 28.05 -5.96 18.88
CA ALA A 86 27.30 -5.74 17.64
C ALA A 86 27.73 -6.72 16.55
N ARG A 87 29.03 -7.02 16.42
CA ARG A 87 29.55 -8.00 15.44
C ARG A 87 29.00 -9.40 15.71
N LEU A 88 29.07 -9.88 16.95
CA LEU A 88 28.57 -11.21 17.33
C LEU A 88 27.08 -11.36 17.07
N ALA A 89 26.29 -10.34 17.41
CA ALA A 89 24.86 -10.35 17.13
C ALA A 89 24.53 -10.25 15.64
N LYS A 90 25.26 -9.41 14.88
CA LYS A 90 25.16 -9.33 13.41
C LYS A 90 25.45 -10.68 12.77
N ASP A 91 26.50 -11.38 13.20
CA ASP A 91 26.84 -12.73 12.72
C ASP A 91 25.74 -13.75 13.06
N GLY A 92 25.20 -13.69 14.28
CA GLY A 92 24.06 -14.50 14.71
C GLY A 92 22.83 -14.29 13.83
N LEU A 93 22.47 -13.05 13.54
CA LEU A 93 21.36 -12.72 12.65
C LEU A 93 21.64 -13.15 11.20
N ALA A 94 22.86 -12.93 10.70
CA ALA A 94 23.29 -13.28 9.35
C ALA A 94 23.27 -14.79 9.07
N SER A 95 23.38 -15.62 10.11
CA SER A 95 23.26 -17.09 10.00
C SER A 95 21.88 -17.57 9.51
N THR A 96 20.85 -16.71 9.55
CA THR A 96 19.50 -17.01 9.09
C THR A 96 19.11 -16.17 7.88
N SER A 97 18.29 -16.74 6.98
CA SER A 97 17.74 -16.02 5.83
C SER A 97 16.94 -14.79 6.27
N ALA A 98 16.98 -13.70 5.51
CA ALA A 98 16.29 -12.46 5.83
C ALA A 98 14.79 -12.66 6.15
N THR A 99 14.07 -13.49 5.39
CA THR A 99 12.64 -13.75 5.64
C THR A 99 12.41 -14.44 6.99
N ARG A 100 13.15 -15.53 7.26
CA ARG A 100 13.04 -16.26 8.53
C ARG A 100 13.40 -15.37 9.72
N ARG A 101 14.42 -14.52 9.59
CA ARG A 101 14.82 -13.55 10.61
C ARG A 101 13.68 -12.61 10.95
N LYS A 102 13.10 -11.93 9.95
CA LYS A 102 11.98 -10.99 10.14
C LYS A 102 10.78 -11.68 10.78
N PHE A 103 10.46 -12.90 10.34
CA PHE A 103 9.33 -13.65 10.88
C PHE A 103 9.56 -14.03 12.35
N SER A 104 10.75 -14.52 12.68
CA SER A 104 11.12 -14.84 14.06
C SER A 104 11.06 -13.61 14.96
N LEU A 105 11.63 -12.49 14.52
CA LEU A 105 11.65 -11.24 15.29
C LEU A 105 10.24 -10.70 15.53
N LEU A 106 9.36 -10.76 14.54
CA LEU A 106 7.98 -10.29 14.63
C LEU A 106 7.02 -11.33 15.23
N GLY A 107 7.50 -12.51 15.64
CA GLY A 107 6.66 -13.59 16.17
C GLY A 107 5.66 -14.15 15.15
N VAL A 108 5.98 -14.08 13.86
CA VAL A 108 5.14 -14.59 12.77
C VAL A 108 5.44 -16.07 12.56
N CYS A 109 4.49 -16.94 12.88
CA CYS A 109 4.57 -18.37 12.60
C CYS A 109 3.40 -18.82 11.70
N HIS A 110 3.68 -19.67 10.72
CA HIS A 110 2.70 -20.14 9.73
C HIS A 110 1.48 -20.86 10.37
N GLU A 111 1.66 -21.39 11.59
CA GLU A 111 0.61 -22.04 12.38
C GLU A 111 -0.39 -21.03 12.97
N THR A 112 0.02 -19.78 13.22
CA THR A 112 -0.90 -18.74 13.71
C THR A 112 -1.90 -18.25 12.67
N ASP A 113 -1.66 -18.48 11.37
CA ASP A 113 -2.61 -18.16 10.29
C ASP A 113 -3.82 -19.11 10.25
N ALA A 114 -3.71 -20.31 10.85
CA ALA A 114 -4.82 -21.25 10.95
C ALA A 114 -5.92 -20.78 11.92
N VAL A 115 -5.62 -19.79 12.76
CA VAL A 115 -6.54 -19.29 13.78
C VAL A 115 -7.29 -18.08 13.21
N SER A 116 -8.41 -18.38 12.55
CA SER A 116 -9.47 -17.45 12.09
C SER A 116 -9.39 -16.85 10.67
N CYS A 117 -9.29 -17.70 9.63
CA CYS A 117 -9.45 -17.31 8.21
C CYS A 117 -10.77 -16.55 7.85
N GLY A 118 -11.67 -16.34 8.81
CA GLY A 118 -12.95 -15.68 8.59
C GLY A 118 -13.87 -16.52 7.70
N SER A 119 -14.80 -15.85 7.00
CA SER A 119 -15.70 -16.53 6.08
C SER A 119 -14.94 -17.00 4.82
N GLN A 120 -15.17 -18.24 4.41
CA GLN A 120 -14.73 -18.73 3.10
C GLN A 120 -15.67 -18.23 2.00
N PHE A 121 -15.11 -17.81 0.87
CA PHE A 121 -15.88 -17.36 -0.30
C PHE A 121 -15.57 -18.28 -1.50
N VAL A 122 -16.61 -18.74 -2.17
CA VAL A 122 -16.54 -19.60 -3.36
C VAL A 122 -17.42 -18.99 -4.44
N ILE A 123 -16.94 -19.00 -5.69
CA ILE A 123 -17.73 -18.62 -6.86
C ILE A 123 -18.50 -19.87 -7.31
N VAL A 124 -19.83 -19.78 -7.35
CA VAL A 124 -20.71 -20.91 -7.65
C VAL A 124 -21.71 -20.48 -8.72
N ASP A 125 -21.90 -21.31 -9.73
CA ASP A 125 -22.99 -21.17 -10.71
C ASP A 125 -24.32 -21.61 -10.09
N ILE A 126 -25.36 -20.78 -10.27
CA ILE A 126 -26.68 -21.03 -9.67
C ILE A 126 -27.33 -22.28 -10.27
N ALA A 127 -27.08 -22.60 -11.54
CA ALA A 127 -27.59 -23.84 -12.13
C ALA A 127 -26.97 -25.07 -11.48
N SER A 128 -25.63 -25.09 -11.30
CA SER A 128 -24.96 -26.17 -10.56
C SER A 128 -25.44 -26.28 -9.11
N LEU A 129 -25.70 -25.15 -8.44
CA LEU A 129 -26.27 -25.18 -7.08
C LEU A 129 -27.68 -25.80 -7.08
N ASN A 130 -28.49 -25.53 -8.11
CA ASN A 130 -29.82 -26.10 -8.26
C ASN A 130 -29.80 -27.60 -8.57
N GLU A 131 -28.82 -28.10 -9.32
CA GLU A 131 -28.66 -29.54 -9.57
C GLU A 131 -28.44 -30.32 -8.26
N LEU A 132 -27.68 -29.75 -7.31
CA LEU A 132 -27.50 -30.33 -5.98
C LEU A 132 -28.80 -30.41 -5.18
N MET A 133 -29.79 -29.58 -5.51
CA MET A 133 -31.07 -29.52 -4.80
C MET A 133 -32.10 -30.52 -5.30
N CYS A 134 -31.87 -31.19 -6.45
CA CYS A 134 -32.82 -32.12 -7.05
C CYS A 134 -33.18 -33.32 -6.15
N SER A 135 -32.32 -33.69 -5.20
CA SER A 135 -32.55 -34.81 -4.27
C SER A 135 -32.97 -34.38 -2.86
N VAL A 136 -33.08 -33.07 -2.60
CA VAL A 136 -33.34 -32.54 -1.27
C VAL A 136 -34.84 -32.35 -1.06
N LEU A 137 -35.31 -32.77 0.12
CA LEU A 137 -36.70 -32.62 0.53
C LEU A 137 -36.97 -31.19 1.02
N CYS A 138 -38.12 -30.63 0.64
CA CYS A 138 -38.60 -29.39 1.23
C CYS A 138 -38.93 -29.59 2.72
N GLY A 139 -38.30 -28.82 3.61
CA GLY A 139 -38.57 -28.89 5.05
C GLY A 139 -39.98 -28.49 5.49
N SER A 140 -40.76 -27.84 4.61
CA SER A 140 -42.14 -27.41 4.93
C SER A 140 -43.22 -28.39 4.44
N CYS A 141 -43.05 -29.00 3.27
CA CYS A 141 -44.07 -29.89 2.67
C CYS A 141 -43.57 -31.30 2.34
N GLY A 142 -42.28 -31.58 2.52
CA GLY A 142 -41.68 -32.90 2.22
C GLY A 142 -41.47 -33.20 0.74
N ALA A 143 -41.89 -32.34 -0.18
CA ALA A 143 -41.72 -32.56 -1.62
C ALA A 143 -40.23 -32.64 -2.01
N SER A 144 -39.86 -33.70 -2.73
CA SER A 144 -38.49 -33.92 -3.21
C SER A 144 -38.20 -33.11 -4.48
N GLY A 145 -36.97 -32.58 -4.60
CA GLY A 145 -36.50 -31.87 -5.80
C GLY A 145 -37.25 -30.58 -6.11
N SER A 146 -37.95 -30.03 -5.12
CA SER A 146 -38.80 -28.83 -5.27
C SER A 146 -38.08 -27.54 -4.88
N LEU A 147 -36.88 -27.62 -4.30
CA LEU A 147 -36.11 -26.47 -3.82
C LEU A 147 -35.26 -25.88 -4.95
N ILE A 148 -35.41 -24.58 -5.21
CA ILE A 148 -34.67 -23.85 -6.22
C ILE A 148 -34.06 -22.60 -5.58
N PHE A 149 -32.77 -22.41 -5.82
CA PHE A 149 -32.07 -21.16 -5.59
C PHE A 149 -32.27 -20.19 -6.75
N ASP A 150 -32.50 -18.95 -6.37
CA ASP A 150 -32.71 -17.84 -7.27
C ASP A 150 -32.02 -16.59 -6.70
N THR A 151 -31.51 -15.75 -7.57
CA THR A 151 -30.94 -14.47 -7.18
C THR A 151 -31.98 -13.39 -7.40
N SER A 152 -32.32 -12.62 -6.36
CA SER A 152 -33.19 -11.46 -6.56
C SER A 152 -32.47 -10.35 -7.32
N ASP A 153 -33.23 -9.46 -7.94
CA ASP A 153 -32.75 -8.28 -8.68
C ASP A 153 -31.94 -7.28 -7.82
N ARG A 154 -31.94 -7.47 -6.49
CA ARG A 154 -31.27 -6.56 -5.55
C ARG A 154 -29.84 -7.03 -5.27
N SER A 155 -28.89 -6.43 -5.96
CA SER A 155 -27.45 -6.54 -5.71
C SER A 155 -26.84 -5.23 -5.22
N TYR A 156 -25.91 -5.33 -4.27
CA TYR A 156 -25.03 -4.24 -3.84
C TYR A 156 -23.59 -4.61 -4.16
N GLY A 157 -23.19 -4.27 -5.37
CA GLY A 157 -21.91 -4.70 -5.91
C GLY A 157 -21.84 -6.20 -6.10
N LEU A 158 -20.89 -6.87 -5.46
CA LEU A 158 -20.74 -8.33 -5.50
C LEU A 158 -21.63 -9.07 -4.48
N ALA A 159 -22.25 -8.34 -3.56
CA ALA A 159 -23.21 -8.92 -2.62
C ALA A 159 -24.60 -8.95 -3.27
N THR A 160 -25.13 -10.15 -3.50
CA THR A 160 -26.45 -10.36 -4.08
C THR A 160 -27.37 -10.95 -3.02
N LYS A 161 -28.65 -10.57 -3.04
CA LYS A 161 -29.64 -11.21 -2.17
C LYS A 161 -30.10 -12.50 -2.85
N ILE A 162 -29.72 -13.63 -2.26
CA ILE A 162 -30.05 -14.98 -2.73
C ILE A 162 -31.29 -15.48 -1.98
N GLY A 163 -32.18 -16.15 -2.71
CA GLY A 163 -33.37 -16.78 -2.20
C GLY A 163 -33.38 -18.28 -2.49
N MET A 164 -34.00 -19.05 -1.62
CA MET A 164 -34.38 -20.43 -1.86
C MET A 164 -35.90 -20.51 -1.79
N LYS A 165 -36.53 -21.04 -2.84
CA LYS A 165 -37.99 -21.19 -2.95
C LYS A 165 -38.36 -22.64 -3.23
N CYS A 166 -39.44 -23.12 -2.61
CA CYS A 166 -40.05 -24.40 -2.93
C CYS A 166 -41.11 -24.21 -4.02
N THR A 167 -40.99 -24.91 -5.14
CA THR A 167 -41.96 -24.86 -6.24
C THR A 167 -43.27 -25.56 -5.93
N SER A 168 -43.29 -26.48 -4.96
CA SER A 168 -44.50 -27.24 -4.59
C SER A 168 -45.39 -26.51 -3.60
N CYS A 169 -44.84 -25.84 -2.58
CA CYS A 169 -45.62 -25.18 -1.51
C CYS A 169 -45.39 -23.67 -1.38
N GLY A 170 -44.48 -23.09 -2.16
CA GLY A 170 -44.19 -21.66 -2.14
C GLY A 170 -43.38 -21.16 -0.95
N ALA A 171 -42.94 -22.04 -0.04
CA ALA A 171 -42.07 -21.64 1.07
C ALA A 171 -40.78 -20.98 0.56
N GLU A 172 -40.40 -19.84 1.13
CA GLU A 172 -39.27 -19.03 0.67
C GLU A 172 -38.41 -18.55 1.84
N ARG A 173 -37.09 -18.53 1.65
CA ARG A 173 -36.14 -17.87 2.54
C ARG A 173 -35.13 -17.07 1.73
N LYS A 174 -34.79 -15.87 2.19
CA LYS A 174 -33.81 -14.98 1.53
C LYS A 174 -32.70 -14.57 2.48
N THR A 175 -31.48 -14.45 1.98
CA THR A 175 -30.32 -13.91 2.70
C THR A 175 -29.36 -13.20 1.75
N TRP A 176 -28.37 -12.50 2.28
CA TRP A 176 -27.29 -11.92 1.48
C TRP A 176 -26.15 -12.93 1.29
N THR A 177 -25.54 -12.97 0.10
CA THR A 177 -24.37 -13.84 -0.20
C THR A 177 -23.10 -13.43 0.52
N SER A 178 -23.09 -12.24 1.14
CA SER A 178 -22.00 -11.77 1.99
C SER A 178 -22.58 -11.18 3.27
N ARG A 179 -21.85 -11.35 4.37
CA ARG A 179 -22.10 -10.61 5.61
C ARG A 179 -21.66 -9.17 5.46
N ARG A 180 -22.21 -8.28 6.28
CA ARG A 180 -21.69 -6.92 6.43
C ARG A 180 -20.53 -6.91 7.41
N THR A 181 -19.57 -6.01 7.20
CA THR A 181 -18.45 -5.80 8.13
C THR A 181 -18.96 -5.25 9.46
N LYS A 182 -18.30 -5.58 10.57
CA LYS A 182 -18.55 -4.92 11.86
C LYS A 182 -18.13 -3.43 11.78
N GLY A 183 -18.86 -2.55 12.47
CA GLY A 183 -18.55 -1.11 12.54
C GLY A 183 -19.74 -0.29 13.05
N GLU A 184 -19.47 0.94 13.45
CA GLU A 184 -20.43 1.87 14.09
C GLU A 184 -21.33 2.62 13.11
N GLY A 185 -21.05 2.54 11.80
CA GLY A 185 -21.84 3.21 10.78
C GLY A 185 -23.25 2.62 10.64
N THR A 186 -24.23 3.48 10.35
CA THR A 186 -25.64 3.08 10.12
C THR A 186 -25.78 2.02 9.02
N ILE A 187 -24.90 2.06 8.01
CA ILE A 187 -24.82 1.03 6.96
C ILE A 187 -23.36 0.67 6.74
N THR A 188 -22.97 -0.53 7.18
CA THR A 188 -21.62 -1.05 6.96
C THR A 188 -21.51 -1.79 5.62
N PRO A 189 -20.34 -1.78 4.96
CA PRO A 189 -20.15 -2.44 3.67
C PRO A 189 -20.27 -3.97 3.78
N PHE A 190 -20.59 -4.62 2.66
CA PHE A 190 -20.46 -6.07 2.56
C PHE A 190 -19.00 -6.48 2.50
N GLU A 191 -18.65 -7.53 3.24
CA GLU A 191 -17.28 -8.05 3.34
C GLU A 191 -16.70 -8.39 1.96
N VAL A 192 -17.48 -9.04 1.09
CA VAL A 192 -17.06 -9.38 -0.28
C VAL A 192 -16.62 -8.16 -1.10
N ASN A 193 -17.29 -7.02 -0.93
CA ASN A 193 -16.95 -5.78 -1.64
C ASN A 193 -15.62 -5.20 -1.14
N VAL A 194 -15.39 -5.21 0.18
CA VAL A 194 -14.12 -4.76 0.77
C VAL A 194 -12.97 -5.68 0.34
N ARG A 195 -13.20 -7.00 0.34
CA ARG A 195 -12.22 -7.98 -0.14
C ARG A 195 -11.89 -7.78 -1.62
N ALA A 196 -12.89 -7.56 -2.47
CA ALA A 196 -12.67 -7.31 -3.90
C ALA A 196 -11.84 -6.05 -4.16
N ILE A 197 -12.05 -4.99 -3.38
CA ILE A 197 -11.22 -3.77 -3.45
C ILE A 197 -9.77 -4.08 -3.06
N LYS A 198 -9.56 -4.77 -1.94
CA LYS A 198 -8.21 -5.14 -1.50
C LYS A 198 -7.51 -6.04 -2.52
N ALA A 199 -8.24 -6.99 -3.11
CA ALA A 199 -7.72 -7.91 -4.12
C ALA A 199 -7.34 -7.20 -5.43
N ILE A 200 -8.17 -6.29 -5.94
CA ILE A 200 -7.83 -5.56 -7.17
C ILE A 200 -6.66 -4.58 -6.93
N GLN A 201 -6.57 -3.99 -5.73
CA GLN A 201 -5.46 -3.12 -5.35
C GLN A 201 -4.14 -3.87 -5.21
N SER A 202 -4.14 -5.09 -4.64
CA SER A 202 -2.90 -5.85 -4.45
C SER A 202 -2.21 -6.21 -5.77
N ILE A 203 -2.95 -6.22 -6.88
CA ILE A 203 -2.41 -6.41 -8.24
C ILE A 203 -2.21 -5.10 -9.01
N GLY A 204 -2.31 -3.94 -8.33
CA GLY A 204 -2.08 -2.62 -8.92
C GLY A 204 -3.16 -2.19 -9.92
N LYS A 205 -4.42 -2.61 -9.72
CA LYS A 205 -5.54 -2.32 -10.60
C LYS A 205 -6.67 -1.58 -9.87
N GLY A 206 -7.50 -0.88 -10.65
CA GLY A 206 -8.61 -0.06 -10.15
C GLY A 206 -9.99 -0.62 -10.49
N VAL A 207 -11.04 0.16 -10.18
CA VAL A 207 -12.45 -0.23 -10.35
C VAL A 207 -12.82 -0.70 -11.75
N THR A 208 -12.24 -0.12 -12.80
CA THR A 208 -12.51 -0.52 -14.19
C THR A 208 -12.10 -1.96 -14.43
N ALA A 209 -10.88 -2.34 -14.03
CA ALA A 209 -10.39 -3.70 -14.18
C ALA A 209 -11.18 -4.70 -13.32
N LEU A 210 -11.66 -4.28 -12.14
CA LEU A 210 -12.55 -5.10 -11.32
C LEU A 210 -13.88 -5.38 -12.05
N ASN A 211 -14.49 -4.34 -12.61
CA ASN A 211 -15.74 -4.48 -13.36
C ASN A 211 -15.54 -5.35 -14.62
N ASP A 212 -14.44 -5.15 -15.37
CA ASP A 212 -14.12 -5.95 -16.55
C ASP A 212 -13.92 -7.43 -16.18
N PHE A 213 -13.21 -7.71 -15.08
CA PHE A 213 -13.01 -9.06 -14.56
C PHE A 213 -14.36 -9.72 -14.23
N CYS A 214 -15.21 -9.04 -13.45
CA CYS A 214 -16.50 -9.58 -13.05
C CYS A 214 -17.46 -9.76 -14.22
N ALA A 215 -17.44 -8.85 -15.21
CA ALA A 215 -18.23 -8.98 -16.42
C ALA A 215 -17.76 -10.16 -17.28
N THR A 216 -16.45 -10.34 -17.43
CA THR A 216 -15.85 -11.46 -18.19
C THR A 216 -16.18 -12.81 -17.55
N MET A 217 -16.21 -12.85 -16.22
CA MET A 217 -16.58 -14.05 -15.44
C MET A 217 -18.10 -14.27 -15.36
N ASN A 218 -18.91 -13.43 -16.01
CA ASN A 218 -20.38 -13.45 -15.94
C ASN A 218 -20.94 -13.39 -14.50
N LEU A 219 -20.26 -12.67 -13.60
CA LEU A 219 -20.69 -12.51 -12.21
C LEU A 219 -21.66 -11.34 -12.06
N THR A 220 -21.31 -10.20 -12.65
CA THR A 220 -22.11 -8.98 -12.70
C THR A 220 -21.47 -8.01 -13.70
N HIS A 221 -22.28 -7.22 -14.40
CA HIS A 221 -21.79 -6.17 -15.28
C HIS A 221 -21.11 -5.01 -14.53
N GLN A 222 -21.49 -4.79 -13.26
CA GLN A 222 -20.94 -3.71 -12.44
C GLN A 222 -20.70 -4.21 -11.02
N ALA A 223 -19.47 -4.67 -10.77
CA ALA A 223 -19.04 -5.18 -9.46
C ALA A 223 -19.07 -4.09 -8.40
N LEU A 224 -18.58 -2.89 -8.69
CA LEU A 224 -18.71 -1.73 -7.81
C LEU A 224 -18.89 -0.46 -8.63
N HIS A 225 -19.81 0.39 -8.17
CA HIS A 225 -19.92 1.74 -8.68
C HIS A 225 -18.68 2.57 -8.28
N HIS A 226 -18.23 3.47 -9.15
CA HIS A 226 -17.01 4.26 -8.92
C HIS A 226 -17.03 5.02 -7.59
N LYS A 227 -18.15 5.66 -7.23
CA LYS A 227 -18.29 6.37 -5.94
C LYS A 227 -18.12 5.44 -4.74
N THR A 228 -18.72 4.24 -4.80
CA THR A 228 -18.63 3.23 -3.75
C THR A 228 -17.20 2.71 -3.61
N PHE A 229 -16.54 2.46 -4.74
CA PHE A 229 -15.15 2.06 -4.77
C PHE A 229 -14.25 3.12 -4.14
N GLN A 230 -14.40 4.40 -4.50
CA GLN A 230 -13.61 5.49 -3.94
C GLN A 230 -13.83 5.66 -2.43
N HIS A 231 -15.09 5.62 -1.98
CA HIS A 231 -15.42 5.71 -0.56
C HIS A 231 -14.76 4.59 0.26
N HIS A 232 -14.80 3.35 -0.24
CA HIS A 232 -14.16 2.23 0.43
C HIS A 232 -12.63 2.26 0.31
N LEU A 233 -12.08 2.75 -0.81
CA LEU A 233 -10.64 2.92 -1.02
C LEU A 233 -10.04 3.83 0.06
N THR A 234 -10.67 4.96 0.41
CA THR A 234 -10.20 5.82 1.50
C THR A 234 -10.11 5.05 2.82
N ARG A 235 -11.18 4.34 3.20
CA ARG A 235 -11.17 3.52 4.43
C ARG A 235 -10.10 2.42 4.39
N THR A 236 -9.87 1.80 3.24
CA THR A 236 -8.80 0.81 3.06
C THR A 236 -7.42 1.43 3.17
N LYS A 237 -7.22 2.64 2.64
CA LYS A 237 -5.97 3.41 2.78
C LYS A 237 -5.67 3.66 4.26
N ASP A 238 -6.64 4.20 5.00
CA ASP A 238 -6.46 4.51 6.42
C ASP A 238 -6.13 3.26 7.24
N ALA A 239 -6.82 2.15 6.96
CA ALA A 239 -6.52 0.86 7.58
C ALA A 239 -5.11 0.34 7.22
N CYS A 240 -4.64 0.53 5.99
CA CYS A 240 -3.29 0.15 5.59
C CYS A 240 -2.23 1.02 6.26
N MET A 241 -2.47 2.33 6.39
CA MET A 241 -1.57 3.24 7.12
C MET A 241 -1.48 2.88 8.60
N ALA A 242 -2.62 2.61 9.25
CA ALA A 242 -2.65 2.18 10.65
C ALA A 242 -1.91 0.84 10.85
N ALA A 243 -2.07 -0.11 9.92
CA ALA A 243 -1.35 -1.38 9.97
C ALA A 243 0.17 -1.21 9.76
N ALA A 244 0.59 -0.31 8.85
CA ALA A 244 1.99 0.03 8.66
C ALA A 244 2.59 0.63 9.95
N LEU A 245 1.91 1.61 10.54
CA LEU A 245 2.35 2.25 11.78
C LEU A 245 2.46 1.25 12.95
N GLN A 246 1.50 0.34 13.10
CA GLN A 246 1.59 -0.72 14.12
C GLN A 246 2.76 -1.67 13.87
N SER A 247 3.06 -1.98 12.60
CA SER A 247 4.21 -2.81 12.23
C SER A 247 5.54 -2.10 12.54
N GLU A 248 5.60 -0.80 12.32
CA GLU A 248 6.77 0.06 12.61
C GLU A 248 7.00 0.19 14.11
N GLN A 249 5.95 0.45 14.90
CA GLN A 249 6.03 0.50 16.36
C GLN A 249 6.59 -0.80 16.95
N ARG A 250 6.08 -1.96 16.49
CA ARG A 250 6.64 -3.26 16.90
C ARG A 250 8.09 -3.43 16.48
N SER A 251 8.44 -2.96 15.28
CA SER A 251 9.82 -3.02 14.80
C SER A 251 10.74 -2.19 15.68
N VAL A 252 10.33 -0.97 16.04
CA VAL A 252 11.06 -0.08 16.96
C VAL A 252 11.27 -0.74 18.33
N GLU A 253 10.24 -1.38 18.90
CA GLU A 253 10.36 -2.09 20.18
C GLU A 253 11.38 -3.24 20.13
N ILE A 254 11.41 -3.98 19.03
CA ILE A 254 12.38 -5.07 18.82
C ILE A 254 13.80 -4.50 18.67
N ILE A 255 13.95 -3.44 17.87
CA ILE A 255 15.24 -2.80 17.61
C ILE A 255 15.81 -2.20 18.90
N LYS A 256 15.00 -1.53 19.73
CA LYS A 256 15.45 -0.99 21.02
C LYS A 256 16.09 -2.07 21.90
N LYS A 257 15.42 -3.22 22.06
CA LYS A 257 15.95 -4.36 22.82
C LYS A 257 17.24 -4.92 22.22
N LEU A 258 17.32 -5.02 20.90
CA LEU A 258 18.52 -5.49 20.22
C LEU A 258 19.73 -4.56 20.46
N TYR A 259 19.52 -3.24 20.40
CA TYR A 259 20.61 -2.28 20.59
C TYR A 259 20.98 -2.10 22.08
N GLU A 260 20.05 -2.36 23.01
CA GLU A 260 20.38 -2.56 24.43
C GLU A 260 21.35 -3.74 24.63
N GLU A 261 21.15 -4.86 23.91
CA GLU A 261 22.10 -6.00 23.94
C GLU A 261 23.48 -5.66 23.34
N PHE A 262 23.56 -4.66 22.47
CA PHE A 262 24.83 -4.19 21.90
C PHE A 262 25.59 -3.28 22.86
N ASP A 263 24.97 -2.90 23.99
CA ASP A 263 25.45 -1.82 24.87
C ASP A 263 25.60 -0.48 24.13
N SER A 264 24.80 -0.29 23.07
CA SER A 264 24.85 0.92 22.25
C SER A 264 24.12 2.08 22.92
N PRO A 265 24.62 3.32 22.80
CA PRO A 265 23.91 4.50 23.29
C PRO A 265 22.49 4.60 22.71
N PRO A 266 21.48 4.99 23.50
CA PRO A 266 20.13 5.17 23.00
C PRO A 266 20.08 6.11 21.79
N GLY A 267 19.43 5.65 20.71
CA GLY A 267 19.29 6.45 19.48
C GLY A 267 20.46 6.35 18.50
N ASN A 268 21.56 5.67 18.86
CA ASN A 268 22.65 5.38 17.92
C ASN A 268 22.38 4.06 17.18
N ILE A 269 21.72 4.15 16.03
CA ILE A 269 21.31 3.00 15.22
C ILE A 269 21.84 3.07 13.79
N ASP A 270 22.19 1.91 13.23
CA ASP A 270 22.60 1.77 11.83
C ASP A 270 21.34 1.58 10.95
N VAL A 271 21.15 2.46 9.96
CA VAL A 271 19.99 2.39 9.05
C VAL A 271 20.38 2.43 7.58
N ILE A 272 19.54 1.82 6.75
CA ILE A 272 19.53 1.90 5.29
C ILE A 272 18.25 2.63 4.85
N TYR A 273 18.39 3.50 3.86
CA TYR A 273 17.27 4.10 3.16
C TYR A 273 17.00 3.33 1.87
N ASP A 274 15.77 2.85 1.70
CA ASP A 274 15.31 2.24 0.45
C ASP A 274 14.00 2.89 0.00
N GLY A 275 13.70 2.83 -1.30
CA GLY A 275 12.51 3.44 -1.85
C GLY A 275 12.00 2.74 -3.10
N THR A 276 10.69 2.80 -3.28
CA THR A 276 10.00 2.24 -4.45
C THR A 276 9.05 3.24 -5.07
N TRP A 277 8.74 3.02 -6.33
CA TRP A 277 7.85 3.86 -7.13
C TRP A 277 6.58 3.08 -7.46
N MET A 278 5.42 3.76 -7.47
CA MET A 278 4.16 3.11 -7.82
C MET A 278 4.19 2.52 -9.24
N THR A 279 4.90 3.17 -10.15
CA THR A 279 5.04 2.75 -11.54
C THR A 279 6.50 2.65 -11.95
N ARG A 280 6.82 1.66 -12.78
CA ARG A 280 8.19 1.46 -13.27
C ARG A 280 8.59 2.59 -14.24
N GLY A 281 9.77 3.18 -14.00
CA GLY A 281 10.39 4.16 -14.88
C GLY A 281 10.32 5.60 -14.35
N ARG A 282 10.83 6.56 -15.14
CA ARG A 282 11.02 7.97 -14.74
C ARG A 282 9.74 8.83 -14.76
N ARG A 283 8.56 8.21 -14.71
CA ARG A 283 7.25 8.92 -14.80
C ARG A 283 6.35 8.62 -13.61
N SER A 284 6.92 8.08 -12.54
CA SER A 284 6.14 7.87 -11.33
C SER A 284 5.95 9.19 -10.61
N HIS A 285 4.71 9.48 -10.26
CA HIS A 285 4.36 10.63 -9.46
C HIS A 285 4.24 10.32 -7.98
N ILE A 286 4.28 9.03 -7.62
CA ILE A 286 4.06 8.52 -6.28
C ILE A 286 5.22 7.58 -5.94
N GLY A 287 5.89 7.88 -4.84
CA GLY A 287 6.99 7.09 -4.29
C GLY A 287 6.75 6.78 -2.82
N VAL A 288 7.39 5.72 -2.35
CA VAL A 288 7.47 5.38 -0.93
C VAL A 288 8.94 5.27 -0.57
N GLY A 289 9.38 5.97 0.46
CA GLY A 289 10.68 5.81 1.08
C GLY A 289 10.52 5.12 2.43
N CYS A 290 11.47 4.25 2.78
CA CYS A 290 11.49 3.53 4.04
C CYS A 290 12.86 3.67 4.71
N ILE A 291 12.85 3.80 6.04
CA ILE A 291 14.03 3.66 6.88
C ILE A 291 14.06 2.23 7.41
N VAL A 292 15.12 1.50 7.10
CA VAL A 292 15.27 0.09 7.42
C VAL A 292 16.46 -0.08 8.34
N GLU A 293 16.28 -0.71 9.50
CA GLU A 293 17.41 -1.01 10.39
C GLU A 293 18.32 -2.07 9.77
N LEU A 294 19.63 -1.84 9.82
CA LEU A 294 20.64 -2.59 9.08
C LEU A 294 20.71 -4.08 9.46
N CYS A 295 20.62 -4.42 10.74
CA CYS A 295 20.85 -5.78 11.24
C CYS A 295 19.64 -6.70 11.06
N THR A 296 18.48 -6.19 11.44
CA THR A 296 17.19 -6.90 11.45
C THR A 296 16.50 -6.85 10.09
N GLY A 297 16.74 -5.79 9.31
CA GLY A 297 16.01 -5.51 8.08
C GLY A 297 14.55 -5.13 8.31
N LEU A 298 14.18 -4.71 9.53
CA LEU A 298 12.85 -4.23 9.88
C LEU A 298 12.69 -2.75 9.50
N VAL A 299 11.47 -2.36 9.13
CA VAL A 299 11.14 -0.98 8.78
C VAL A 299 10.83 -0.21 10.05
N ILE A 300 11.52 0.91 10.26
CA ILE A 300 11.35 1.80 11.40
C ILE A 300 10.30 2.87 11.09
N ASP A 301 10.35 3.39 9.87
CA ASP A 301 9.50 4.48 9.41
C ASP A 301 9.34 4.42 7.89
N HIS A 302 8.23 4.96 7.39
CA HIS A 302 7.97 5.13 5.98
C HIS A 302 7.35 6.48 5.67
N VAL A 303 7.67 7.01 4.49
CA VAL A 303 7.05 8.20 3.95
C VAL A 303 6.50 7.92 2.56
N VAL A 304 5.24 8.30 2.34
CA VAL A 304 4.62 8.28 1.01
C VAL A 304 4.68 9.70 0.45
N LEU A 305 5.39 9.86 -0.66
CA LEU A 305 5.54 11.14 -1.35
C LEU A 305 4.78 11.12 -2.67
N SER A 306 4.08 12.21 -2.96
CA SER A 306 3.43 12.44 -4.25
C SER A 306 3.75 13.83 -4.77
N ASN A 307 4.20 13.94 -6.02
CA ASN A 307 4.27 15.22 -6.73
C ASN A 307 3.06 15.43 -7.66
N PHE A 308 2.04 14.58 -7.53
CA PHE A 308 0.78 14.71 -8.25
C PHE A 308 -0.37 14.96 -7.28
N CYS A 309 -1.16 15.97 -7.58
CA CYS A 309 -2.44 16.22 -6.94
C CYS A 309 -3.52 16.31 -8.02
N LEU A 310 -4.52 15.43 -7.95
CA LEU A 310 -5.66 15.50 -8.88
C LEU A 310 -6.43 16.82 -8.68
N GLY A 311 -6.54 17.30 -7.44
CA GLY A 311 -7.13 18.60 -7.11
C GLY A 311 -6.48 19.73 -7.89
N CYS A 312 -5.15 19.84 -7.86
CA CYS A 312 -4.43 20.85 -8.66
C CYS A 312 -4.60 20.69 -10.17
N VAL A 313 -4.81 19.47 -10.66
CA VAL A 313 -4.99 19.21 -12.11
C VAL A 313 -6.40 19.59 -12.58
N VAL A 314 -7.42 19.44 -11.74
CA VAL A 314 -8.81 19.73 -12.10
C VAL A 314 -9.33 21.05 -11.53
N GLY A 315 -8.57 21.67 -10.64
CA GLY A 315 -8.90 22.93 -9.98
C GLY A 315 -8.92 24.12 -10.95
N PRO A 316 -9.37 25.28 -10.47
CA PRO A 316 -9.35 26.51 -11.25
C PRO A 316 -7.92 26.87 -11.68
N GLY A 317 -7.80 27.51 -12.85
CA GLY A 317 -6.52 28.05 -13.32
C GLY A 317 -6.10 29.27 -12.51
N GLU A 318 -4.81 29.64 -12.54
CA GLU A 318 -4.28 30.78 -11.74
C GLU A 318 -4.96 32.11 -12.07
N ASP A 319 -5.47 32.27 -13.30
CA ASP A 319 -6.17 33.47 -13.77
C ASP A 319 -7.65 33.54 -13.31
N ASP A 320 -8.17 32.49 -12.67
CA ASP A 320 -9.55 32.45 -12.20
C ASP A 320 -9.71 33.20 -10.88
N GLU A 321 -10.74 34.04 -10.76
CA GLU A 321 -11.03 34.81 -9.54
C GLU A 321 -11.23 33.91 -8.31
N THR A 322 -11.64 32.66 -8.52
CA THR A 322 -11.83 31.66 -7.45
C THR A 322 -10.54 30.95 -7.05
N TYR A 323 -9.44 31.12 -7.78
CA TYR A 323 -8.17 30.41 -7.55
C TYR A 323 -7.58 30.71 -6.18
N ALA A 324 -7.55 31.99 -5.76
CA ALA A 324 -6.96 32.39 -4.48
C ALA A 324 -7.68 31.73 -3.30
N VAL A 325 -9.02 31.74 -3.32
CA VAL A 325 -9.87 31.11 -2.30
C VAL A 325 -9.71 29.58 -2.32
N TRP A 326 -9.66 28.98 -3.52
CA TRP A 326 -9.47 27.53 -3.66
C TRP A 326 -8.09 27.09 -3.12
N LYS A 327 -7.03 27.83 -3.45
CA LYS A 327 -5.64 27.52 -3.03
C LYS A 327 -5.45 27.59 -1.52
N GLU A 328 -6.16 28.48 -0.84
CA GLU A 328 -6.11 28.56 0.63
C GLU A 328 -6.78 27.36 1.32
N GLN A 329 -7.78 26.77 0.67
CA GLN A 329 -8.54 25.63 1.20
C GLN A 329 -7.96 24.25 0.80
N HIS A 330 -7.05 24.21 -0.18
CA HIS A 330 -6.54 23.00 -0.81
C HIS A 330 -5.17 22.58 -0.28
#